data_AF-A0A644T6Z3-F1
#
_entry.id   AF-A0A644T6Z3-F1
#
_cell.length_a   1.000
_cell.length_b   1.000
_cell.length_c   1.000
_cell.angle_alpha   90.00
_cell.angle_beta   90.00
_cell.angle_gamma   90.00
#
_symmetry.space_group_name_H-M   'P 1'
#
loop_
_entity.id
_entity.type
_entity.pdbx_description
1 polymer ?
#
loop_
_entity_poly.entity_id
_entity_poly.type
_entity_poly.pdbx_seq_one_letter_code
_entity_poly.pdbx_strand_id
1 'polypeptide(L)'
;MEFGETSSIIISLILGTILTLLFDNIFVIAFIGFIATYMVKKESKSYIIGVTAALIFAILNFFIGLILVPNIPSYIAENIGFDFPNFIIGFLVTCILAGILGFIGGFIAEKAYKRINPKEFQEKYR
;
A
#
# COMPACT_ATOMS: atom_id res chain seq x y z
N MET A 1 -19.97 -3.95 -3.65
CA MET A 1 -19.46 -4.73 -4.78
C MET A 1 -18.27 -5.51 -4.28
N GLU A 2 -18.25 -6.83 -4.48
CA GLU A 2 -17.15 -7.69 -4.06
C GLU A 2 -16.29 -8.03 -5.28
N PHE A 3 -14.97 -7.91 -5.12
CA PHE A 3 -14.01 -8.14 -6.18
C PHE A 3 -13.07 -9.29 -5.84
N GLY A 4 -12.44 -9.88 -6.87
CA GLY A 4 -11.30 -10.78 -6.66
C GLY A 4 -10.13 -10.04 -6.02
N GLU A 5 -9.18 -10.78 -5.45
CA GLU A 5 -8.01 -10.21 -4.76
C GLU A 5 -7.22 -9.28 -5.69
N THR A 6 -6.88 -9.76 -6.88
CA THR A 6 -6.13 -8.99 -7.90
C THR A 6 -6.87 -7.72 -8.31
N SER A 7 -8.18 -7.81 -8.58
CA SER A 7 -8.99 -6.65 -8.97
C SER A 7 -9.07 -5.63 -7.83
N SER A 8 -9.19 -6.09 -6.59
CA SER A 8 -9.23 -5.21 -5.42
C SER A 8 -7.90 -4.48 -5.23
N ILE A 9 -6.77 -5.19 -5.41
CA ILE A 9 -5.43 -4.58 -5.40
C ILE A 9 -5.34 -3.52 -6.50
N ILE A 10 -5.64 -3.86 -7.75
CA ILE A 10 -5.54 -2.92 -8.88
C ILE A 10 -6.38 -1.65 -8.64
N ILE A 11 -7.65 -1.82 -8.23
CA ILE A 11 -8.53 -0.68 -7.98
C ILE A 11 -8.00 0.17 -6.81
N SER A 12 -7.50 -0.47 -5.74
CA SER A 12 -6.90 0.25 -4.61
C SER A 12 -5.65 1.04 -5.01
N LEU A 13 -4.85 0.54 -5.94
CA LEU A 13 -3.68 1.27 -6.46
C LEU A 13 -4.11 2.52 -7.23
N ILE A 14 -5.12 2.40 -8.09
CA ILE A 14 -5.66 3.54 -8.84
C ILE A 14 -6.21 4.59 -7.88
N LEU A 15 -7.02 4.19 -6.90
CA LEU A 15 -7.56 5.09 -5.89
C LEU A 15 -6.45 5.71 -5.03
N GLY A 16 -5.44 4.91 -4.68
CA GLY A 16 -4.23 5.35 -3.99
C GLY A 16 -3.51 6.48 -4.72
N THR A 17 -3.25 6.30 -6.02
CA THR A 17 -2.63 7.34 -6.86
C THR A 17 -3.47 8.62 -6.95
N ILE A 18 -4.80 8.52 -6.90
CA ILE A 18 -5.66 9.71 -6.84
C ILE A 18 -5.55 10.37 -5.46
N LEU A 19 -5.50 9.59 -4.40
CA LEU A 19 -5.41 10.07 -3.01
C LEU A 19 -4.07 10.75 -2.71
N THR A 20 -2.97 10.40 -3.37
CA THR A 20 -1.68 11.11 -3.20
C THR A 20 -1.72 12.57 -3.64
N LEU A 21 -2.69 12.97 -4.46
CA LEU A 21 -2.91 14.38 -4.81
C LEU A 21 -3.53 15.19 -3.66
N LEU A 22 -4.11 14.51 -2.66
CA LEU A 22 -4.91 15.11 -1.59
C LEU A 22 -4.28 14.93 -0.20
N PHE A 23 -3.51 13.85 0.00
CA PHE A 23 -2.98 13.45 1.30
C PHE A 23 -1.51 13.01 1.21
N ASP A 24 -0.81 13.07 2.34
CA ASP A 24 0.55 12.55 2.44
C ASP A 24 0.63 11.05 2.21
N ASN A 25 1.73 10.60 1.58
CA ASN A 25 1.96 9.21 1.20
C ASN A 25 1.79 8.20 2.35
N ILE A 26 2.13 8.58 3.59
CA ILE A 26 1.97 7.73 4.78
C ILE A 26 0.50 7.35 4.98
N PHE A 27 -0.41 8.32 4.91
CA PHE A 27 -1.83 8.06 5.05
C PHE A 27 -2.39 7.29 3.86
N VAL A 28 -1.95 7.64 2.66
CA VAL A 28 -2.38 6.96 1.43
C VAL A 28 -2.06 5.47 1.47
N ILE A 29 -0.87 5.08 1.92
CA ILE A 29 -0.48 3.67 2.04
C ILE A 29 -1.43 2.90 2.98
N ALA A 30 -1.80 3.49 4.12
CA ALA A 30 -2.77 2.88 5.02
C ALA A 30 -4.16 2.77 4.39
N PHE A 31 -4.61 3.80 3.65
CA PHE A 31 -5.86 3.77 2.91
C PHE A 31 -5.88 2.72 1.80
N ILE A 32 -4.78 2.56 1.06
CA ILE A 32 -4.64 1.50 0.05
C ILE A 32 -4.82 0.13 0.71
N GLY A 33 -4.13 -0.13 1.82
CA GLY A 33 -4.26 -1.37 2.56
C GLY A 33 -5.70 -1.65 3.02
N PHE A 34 -6.37 -0.59 3.51
CA PHE A 34 -7.78 -0.64 3.90
C PHE A 34 -8.70 -0.94 2.70
N ILE A 35 -8.61 -0.16 1.62
CA ILE A 35 -9.48 -0.26 0.44
C ILE A 35 -9.30 -1.62 -0.22
N ALA A 36 -8.06 -2.06 -0.44
CA ALA A 36 -7.75 -3.36 -1.03
C ALA A 36 -8.41 -4.49 -0.24
N THR A 37 -8.24 -4.49 1.09
CA THR A 37 -8.84 -5.51 1.95
C THR A 37 -10.36 -5.37 2.05
N TYR A 38 -10.88 -4.14 2.01
CA TYR A 38 -12.31 -3.85 2.12
C TYR A 38 -13.11 -4.36 0.92
N MET A 39 -12.55 -4.26 -0.28
CA MET A 39 -13.23 -4.61 -1.55
C MET A 39 -13.24 -6.11 -1.87
N VAL A 40 -12.36 -6.89 -1.25
CA VAL A 40 -12.25 -8.34 -1.50
C VAL A 40 -13.50 -9.07 -1.02
N LYS A 41 -13.89 -10.11 -1.76
CA LYS A 41 -14.91 -11.09 -1.39
C LYS A 41 -14.76 -11.56 0.06
N LYS A 42 -15.89 -11.77 0.72
CA LYS A 42 -15.98 -12.11 2.16
C LYS A 42 -15.13 -13.33 2.54
N GLU A 43 -15.07 -14.31 1.65
CA GLU A 43 -14.34 -15.57 1.83
C GLU A 43 -12.82 -15.39 1.85
N SER A 44 -12.30 -14.43 1.08
CA SER A 44 -10.87 -14.18 0.93
C SER A 44 -10.38 -12.98 1.73
N LYS A 45 -11.27 -12.29 2.46
CA LYS A 45 -10.91 -11.05 3.19
C LYS A 45 -9.86 -11.35 4.27
N SER A 46 -8.66 -10.83 4.05
CA SER A 46 -7.49 -10.99 4.92
C SER A 46 -6.64 -9.73 4.88
N TYR A 47 -6.12 -9.32 6.03
CA TYR A 47 -5.18 -8.20 6.13
C TYR A 47 -3.94 -8.35 5.24
N ILE A 48 -3.56 -9.59 4.87
CA ILE A 48 -2.44 -9.88 3.98
C ILE A 48 -2.62 -9.19 2.62
N ILE A 49 -3.85 -9.08 2.13
CA ILE A 49 -4.15 -8.41 0.86
C ILE A 49 -3.80 -6.92 0.95
N GLY A 50 -4.13 -6.29 2.09
CA GLY A 50 -3.78 -4.90 2.35
C GLY A 50 -2.27 -4.67 2.43
N VAL A 51 -1.53 -5.58 3.07
CA VAL A 51 -0.05 -5.56 3.10
C VAL A 51 0.52 -5.66 1.69
N THR A 52 0.04 -6.60 0.90
CA THR A 52 0.49 -6.81 -0.48
C THR A 52 0.21 -5.58 -1.36
N ALA A 53 -0.99 -5.01 -1.27
CA ALA A 53 -1.35 -3.81 -2.03
C ALA A 53 -0.46 -2.61 -1.66
N ALA A 54 -0.25 -2.38 -0.36
CA ALA A 54 0.60 -1.31 0.14
C ALA A 54 2.07 -1.47 -0.29
N LEU A 55 2.60 -2.70 -0.26
CA LEU A 55 3.96 -3.00 -0.72
C LEU A 55 4.11 -2.73 -2.22
N ILE A 56 3.17 -3.21 -3.05
CA ILE A 56 3.20 -2.96 -4.49
C ILE A 56 3.20 -1.46 -4.77
N PHE A 57 2.31 -0.71 -4.12
CA PHE A 57 2.24 0.74 -4.28
C PHE A 57 3.54 1.42 -3.90
N ALA A 58 4.09 1.10 -2.72
CA ALA A 58 5.30 1.72 -2.21
C ALA A 58 6.51 1.41 -3.08
N ILE A 59 6.64 0.18 -3.58
CA ILE A 59 7.70 -0.21 -4.51
C ILE A 59 7.59 0.59 -5.81
N LEU A 60 6.40 0.67 -6.41
CA LEU A 60 6.18 1.45 -7.62
C LEU A 60 6.53 2.92 -7.41
N ASN A 61 6.08 3.52 -6.30
CA ASN A 61 6.33 4.91 -5.98
C ASN A 61 7.83 5.19 -5.73
N PHE A 62 8.52 4.24 -5.07
CA PHE A 62 9.96 4.33 -4.83
C PHE A 62 10.75 4.38 -6.15
N PHE A 63 10.42 3.51 -7.11
CA PHE A 63 11.07 3.51 -8.43
C PHE A 63 10.69 4.72 -9.29
N ILE A 64 9.46 5.22 -9.21
CA ILE A 64 9.07 6.48 -9.87
C ILE A 64 9.92 7.64 -9.36
N GLY A 65 10.21 7.68 -8.05
CA GLY A 65 11.10 8.68 -7.46
C GLY A 65 12.53 8.67 -8.02
N LEU A 66 13.00 7.55 -8.59
CA LEU A 66 14.32 7.50 -9.25
C LEU A 66 14.30 8.12 -10.65
N ILE A 67 13.16 8.06 -11.33
CA ILE A 67 12.98 8.63 -12.68
C ILE A 67 12.78 10.14 -12.57
N LEU A 68 12.10 10.60 -11.52
CA LEU A 68 11.90 12.01 -11.21
C LEU A 68 13.17 12.59 -10.56
N VAL A 69 14.19 12.83 -11.38
CA VAL A 69 15.45 13.43 -10.93
C VAL A 69 15.16 14.82 -10.37
N PRO A 70 15.53 15.10 -9.10
CA PRO A 70 15.37 16.43 -8.54
C PRO A 70 16.22 17.43 -9.33
N ASN A 71 15.79 18.70 -9.34
CA ASN A 71 16.53 19.75 -10.03
C ASN A 71 17.75 20.14 -9.18
N ILE A 72 18.85 19.41 -9.31
CA ILE A 72 20.10 19.65 -8.57
C ILE A 72 21.00 20.58 -9.39
N PRO A 73 21.59 21.64 -8.80
CA PRO A 73 22.60 22.44 -9.46
C PRO A 73 23.76 21.59 -10.03
N SER A 74 24.20 21.90 -11.24
CA SER A 74 25.19 21.13 -12.00
C SER A 74 26.52 20.91 -11.26
N TYR A 75 26.99 21.91 -10.51
CA TYR A 75 28.22 21.79 -9.71
C TYR A 75 28.16 20.73 -8.60
N ILE A 76 26.95 20.40 -8.13
CA ILE A 76 26.71 19.33 -7.16
C ILE A 76 26.52 18.01 -7.91
N ALA A 77 25.73 18.01 -8.98
CA ALA A 77 25.41 16.81 -9.77
C ALA A 77 26.67 16.13 -10.34
N GLU A 78 27.67 16.91 -10.78
CA GLU A 78 28.94 16.39 -11.31
C GLU A 78 29.79 15.65 -10.27
N ASN A 79 29.55 15.90 -8.97
CA ASN A 79 30.28 15.28 -7.86
C ASN A 79 29.47 14.20 -7.12
N ILE A 80 28.19 14.00 -7.49
CA ILE A 80 27.31 13.00 -6.86
C ILE A 80 27.30 11.73 -7.71
N GLY A 81 27.93 10.68 -7.18
CA GLY A 81 27.76 9.31 -7.68
C GLY A 81 26.50 8.66 -7.11
N PHE A 82 26.14 7.48 -7.64
CA PHE A 82 25.03 6.69 -7.11
C PHE A 82 25.38 6.13 -5.72
N ASP A 83 24.64 6.56 -4.70
CA ASP A 83 24.80 6.07 -3.33
C ASP A 83 24.03 4.76 -3.11
N PHE A 84 24.66 3.66 -3.51
CA PHE A 84 24.07 2.32 -3.43
C PHE A 84 23.70 1.87 -2.00
N PRO A 85 24.52 2.10 -0.97
CA PRO A 85 24.15 1.79 0.41
C PRO A 85 22.89 2.51 0.89
N ASN A 86 22.80 3.83 0.71
CA ASN A 86 21.63 4.60 1.15
C ASN A 86 20.38 4.26 0.32
N PHE A 87 20.55 3.93 -0.96
CA PHE A 87 19.48 3.40 -1.80
C PHE A 87 18.86 2.12 -1.21
N ILE A 88 19.69 1.13 -0.82
CA ILE A 88 19.20 -0.12 -0.22
C ILE A 88 18.49 0.16 1.11
N ILE A 89 19.09 0.97 1.98
CA ILE A 89 18.50 1.30 3.28
C ILE A 89 17.15 1.99 3.10
N GLY A 90 17.07 2.98 2.20
CA GLY A 90 15.84 3.68 1.87
C GLY A 90 14.75 2.74 1.33
N PHE A 91 15.12 1.81 0.46
CA PHE A 91 14.20 0.80 -0.06
C PHE A 91 13.66 -0.12 1.04
N LEU A 92 14.54 -0.65 1.90
CA LEU A 92 14.14 -1.53 3.00
C LEU A 92 13.22 -0.81 4.00
N VAL A 93 13.56 0.42 4.38
CA VAL A 93 12.73 1.24 5.27
C VAL A 93 11.36 1.48 4.64
N THR A 94 11.33 1.80 3.34
CA THR A 94 10.07 2.00 2.60
C THR A 94 9.20 0.74 2.62
N CYS A 95 9.77 -0.44 2.36
CA CYS A 95 9.06 -1.72 2.42
C CYS A 95 8.52 -2.03 3.82
N ILE A 96 9.31 -1.79 4.87
CA ILE A 96 8.89 -2.03 6.26
C ILE A 96 7.72 -1.10 6.63
N LEU A 97 7.83 0.19 6.34
CA LEU A 97 6.77 1.16 6.60
C LEU A 97 5.50 0.81 5.82
N ALA A 98 5.63 0.44 4.55
CA ALA A 98 4.51 0.01 3.73
C ALA A 98 3.83 -1.25 4.28
N GLY A 99 4.63 -2.22 4.74
CA GLY A 99 4.11 -3.43 5.38
C GLY A 99 3.32 -3.13 6.65
N ILE A 100 3.86 -2.28 7.54
CA ILE A 100 3.19 -1.88 8.80
C ILE A 100 1.89 -1.11 8.51
N LEU A 101 1.93 -0.11 7.63
CA LEU A 101 0.77 0.72 7.32
C LEU A 101 -0.30 -0.06 6.55
N GLY A 102 0.11 -0.89 5.59
CA GLY A 102 -0.76 -1.81 4.88
C GLY A 102 -1.43 -2.82 5.81
N PHE A 103 -0.69 -3.35 6.79
CA PHE A 103 -1.22 -4.21 7.83
C PHE A 103 -2.28 -3.48 8.66
N ILE A 104 -2.00 -2.26 9.13
CA ILE A 104 -2.95 -1.47 9.93
C ILE A 104 -4.26 -1.25 9.14
N GLY A 105 -4.15 -0.77 7.90
CA GLY A 105 -5.32 -0.55 7.04
C GLY A 105 -6.11 -1.84 6.78
N GLY A 106 -5.41 -2.91 6.39
CA GLY A 106 -6.03 -4.19 6.10
C GLY A 106 -6.67 -4.84 7.32
N PHE A 107 -6.02 -4.77 8.49
CA PHE A 107 -6.54 -5.29 9.74
C PHE A 107 -7.82 -4.57 10.17
N ILE A 108 -7.85 -3.24 10.05
CA ILE A 108 -9.06 -2.45 10.36
C ILE A 108 -10.20 -2.86 9.43
N ALA A 109 -9.95 -2.99 8.12
CA ALA A 109 -10.96 -3.41 7.15
C ALA A 109 -11.52 -4.81 7.46
N GLU A 110 -10.65 -5.75 7.82
CA GLU A 110 -11.04 -7.11 8.19
C GLU A 110 -11.88 -7.13 9.47
N LYS A 111 -11.46 -6.41 10.51
CA LYS A 111 -12.17 -6.36 11.80
C LYS A 111 -13.48 -5.59 11.71
N ALA A 112 -13.53 -4.49 10.97
CA ALA A 112 -14.75 -3.73 10.72
C ALA A 112 -15.80 -4.61 10.05
N TYR A 113 -15.40 -5.39 9.04
CA TYR A 113 -16.29 -6.33 8.37
C TYR A 113 -16.86 -7.37 9.34
N LYS A 114 -16.01 -8.01 10.15
CA LYS A 114 -16.42 -8.99 11.16
C LYS A 114 -17.42 -8.43 12.16
N ARG A 115 -17.27 -7.16 12.54
CA ARG A 115 -18.16 -6.50 13.50
C ARG A 115 -19.51 -6.13 12.90
N ILE A 116 -19.54 -5.72 11.63
CA ILE A 116 -20.76 -5.31 10.93
C ILE A 116 -21.62 -6.52 10.52
N ASN A 117 -20.99 -7.65 10.17
CA ASN A 117 -21.68 -8.85 9.67
C ASN A 117 -21.45 -10.11 10.57
N PRO A 118 -21.95 -10.12 11.82
CA PRO A 118 -21.65 -11.19 12.76
C PRO A 118 -22.27 -12.55 12.40
N LYS A 119 -23.44 -12.57 11.76
CA LYS A 119 -24.16 -13.83 11.41
C LYS A 119 -23.50 -14.59 10.26
N GLU A 120 -23.09 -13.87 9.21
CA GLU A 120 -22.41 -14.45 8.04
C GLU A 120 -21.02 -14.99 8.39
N PHE A 121 -20.37 -14.42 9.42
CA PHE A 121 -19.09 -14.94 9.90
C PHE A 121 -19.24 -16.28 10.61
N GLN A 122 -20.34 -16.49 11.36
CA GLN A 122 -20.60 -17.74 12.09
C GLN A 122 -20.88 -18.92 11.15
N GLU A 123 -21.51 -18.69 10.00
CA GLU A 123 -21.76 -19.73 8.98
C GLU A 123 -20.48 -20.22 8.29
N LYS A 124 -19.44 -19.38 8.17
CA LYS A 124 -18.16 -19.77 7.55
C LYS A 124 -17.34 -20.76 8.39
N TYR A 125 -17.60 -20.85 9.69
CA TYR A 125 -16.88 -21.73 10.64
C TYR A 125 -17.76 -22.85 11.22
N ARG A 126 -18.93 -23.09 10.61
CA ARG A 126 -19.80 -24.23 10.89
C ARG A 126 -19.68 -25.24 9.76
#